data_AF-A0A2E4E582-F1
#
_entry.id   AF-A0A2E4E582-F1
#
_cell.length_a   1.000
_cell.length_b   1.000
_cell.length_c   1.000
_cell.angle_alpha   90.00
_cell.angle_beta   90.00
_cell.angle_gamma   90.00
#
_symmetry.space_group_name_H-M   'P 1'
#
loop_
_entity.id
_entity.type
_entity.pdbx_description
1 polymer ?
#
loop_
_entity_poly.entity_id
_entity_poly.type
_entity_poly.pdbx_seq_one_letter_code
_entity_poly.pdbx_strand_id
1 'polypeptide(L)'
;MIKKLTKIFVLMSFFFPFDGQSVGRKYEPEEGTFDRRKRIVIEKKCRLVKQTIIPGDVVCEYQSQDRNEKNKQIYLGAPNQFCLREITCPKK
;
A
#
# COMPACT_ATOMS: atom_id res chain seq x y z
N MET A 1 2.60 54.58 -35.28
CA MET A 1 1.84 54.08 -34.10
C MET A 1 1.86 52.56 -33.90
N ILE A 2 2.08 51.75 -34.95
CA ILE A 2 1.95 50.28 -34.91
C ILE A 2 2.93 49.56 -33.96
N LYS A 3 4.16 50.08 -33.78
CA LYS A 3 5.21 49.47 -32.92
C LYS A 3 4.88 49.45 -31.41
N LYS A 4 3.95 50.29 -30.93
CA LYS A 4 3.53 50.28 -29.52
C LYS A 4 2.50 49.19 -29.22
N LEU A 5 1.64 48.88 -30.19
CA LEU A 5 0.62 47.83 -30.07
C LEU A 5 1.23 46.43 -29.96
N THR A 6 2.33 46.16 -30.68
CA THR A 6 3.01 44.86 -30.63
C THR A 6 3.65 44.58 -29.28
N LYS A 7 4.21 45.60 -28.61
CA LYS A 7 4.77 45.44 -27.25
C LYS A 7 3.70 45.14 -26.19
N ILE A 8 2.49 45.70 -26.35
CA ILE A 8 1.37 45.45 -25.44
C ILE A 8 0.86 44.02 -25.60
N PHE A 9 0.78 43.53 -26.85
CA PHE A 9 0.34 42.18 -27.15
C PHE A 9 1.28 41.11 -26.58
N VAL A 10 2.60 41.35 -26.66
CA VAL A 10 3.63 40.46 -26.07
C VAL A 10 3.60 40.48 -24.55
N LEU A 11 3.31 41.63 -23.92
CA LEU A 11 3.19 41.72 -22.46
C LEU A 11 1.97 40.93 -21.96
N MET A 12 0.86 40.93 -22.72
CA MET A 12 -0.38 40.29 -22.31
C MET A 12 -0.31 38.75 -22.30
N SER A 13 0.51 38.16 -23.18
CA SER A 13 0.71 36.70 -23.23
C SER A 13 1.47 36.11 -22.04
N PHE A 14 2.16 36.93 -21.24
CA PHE A 14 2.85 36.47 -20.02
C PHE A 14 1.93 36.42 -18.79
N PHE A 15 0.77 37.07 -18.83
CA PHE A 15 -0.14 37.18 -17.67
C PHE A 15 -1.26 36.14 -17.64
N PHE A 16 -1.39 35.30 -18.66
CA PHE A 16 -2.39 34.22 -18.66
C PHE A 16 -1.74 32.90 -18.21
N PRO A 17 -1.92 32.48 -16.94
CA PRO A 17 -1.63 31.11 -16.58
C PRO A 17 -2.63 30.22 -17.33
N PHE A 18 -2.09 29.42 -18.25
CA PHE A 18 -2.87 28.43 -18.97
C PHE A 18 -3.16 27.30 -17.98
N ASP A 19 -4.29 27.37 -17.27
CA ASP A 19 -4.78 26.30 -16.39
C ASP A 19 -5.21 25.09 -17.24
N GLY A 20 -4.21 24.35 -17.73
CA GLY A 20 -4.39 23.04 -18.33
C GLY A 20 -4.68 22.03 -17.24
N GLN A 21 -5.95 21.70 -17.00
CA GLN A 21 -6.30 20.55 -16.16
C GLN A 21 -5.72 19.29 -16.80
N SER A 22 -4.61 18.79 -16.25
CA SER A 22 -4.07 17.49 -16.64
C SER A 22 -4.99 16.41 -16.07
N VAL A 23 -6.02 16.03 -16.82
CA VAL A 23 -6.78 14.82 -16.56
C VAL A 23 -5.86 13.66 -16.91
N GLY A 24 -5.09 13.18 -15.93
CA GLY A 24 -4.36 11.92 -16.05
C GLY A 24 -5.35 10.85 -16.53
N ARG A 25 -4.91 10.00 -17.48
CA ARG A 25 -5.74 8.91 -17.98
C ARG A 25 -6.15 8.02 -16.81
N LYS A 26 -7.41 8.09 -16.40
CA LYS A 26 -8.02 7.07 -15.57
C LYS A 26 -8.35 5.93 -16.53
N TYR A 27 -7.49 4.92 -16.54
CA TYR A 27 -7.84 3.65 -17.19
C TYR A 27 -8.95 3.02 -16.36
N GLU A 28 -10.15 3.01 -16.92
CA GLU A 28 -11.21 2.16 -16.39
C GLU A 28 -10.75 0.71 -16.55
N PRO A 29 -10.94 -0.14 -15.51
CA PRO A 29 -10.57 -1.54 -15.61
C PRO A 29 -11.32 -2.19 -16.78
N GLU A 30 -10.60 -2.95 -17.62
CA GLU A 30 -11.15 -3.57 -18.83
C GLU A 30 -12.44 -4.36 -18.53
N GLU A 31 -13.48 -4.12 -19.33
CA GLU A 31 -14.80 -4.76 -19.19
C GLU A 31 -14.67 -6.28 -19.20
N GLY A 32 -14.84 -6.90 -18.02
CA GLY A 32 -14.92 -8.36 -17.87
C GLY A 32 -14.02 -9.01 -16.81
N THR A 33 -13.07 -8.30 -16.20
CA THR A 33 -12.14 -8.91 -15.20
C THR A 33 -12.45 -8.60 -13.73
N PHE A 34 -13.50 -7.82 -13.47
CA PHE A 34 -13.96 -7.53 -12.10
C PHE A 34 -15.21 -8.35 -11.77
N ASP A 35 -14.98 -9.63 -11.50
CA ASP A 35 -15.95 -10.50 -10.85
C ASP A 35 -16.40 -9.82 -9.54
N ARG A 36 -17.65 -9.35 -9.41
CA ARG A 36 -18.14 -8.58 -8.24
C ARG A 36 -17.95 -9.31 -6.90
N ARG A 37 -17.68 -10.61 -6.94
CA ARG A 37 -17.42 -11.49 -5.79
C ARG A 37 -15.94 -11.56 -5.41
N LYS A 38 -15.01 -11.22 -6.31
CA LYS A 38 -13.58 -11.12 -6.02
C LYS A 38 -13.24 -9.69 -5.61
N ARG A 39 -13.77 -9.27 -4.47
CA ARG A 39 -13.22 -8.10 -3.78
C ARG A 39 -11.75 -8.41 -3.50
N ILE A 40 -10.82 -7.56 -3.95
CA ILE A 40 -9.40 -7.69 -3.63
C ILE A 40 -9.29 -7.59 -2.09
N VAL A 41 -9.14 -8.72 -1.40
CA VAL A 41 -8.99 -8.77 0.05
C VAL A 41 -7.55 -8.41 0.36
N ILE A 42 -7.33 -7.18 0.82
CA ILE A 42 -6.02 -6.78 1.33
C ILE A 42 -5.87 -7.41 2.72
N GLU A 43 -5.15 -8.53 2.79
CA GLU A 43 -4.84 -9.20 4.05
C GLU A 43 -3.76 -8.44 4.84
N LYS A 44 -4.00 -8.23 6.14
CA LYS A 44 -3.01 -7.61 7.03
C LYS A 44 -1.85 -8.59 7.27
N LYS A 45 -0.62 -8.12 7.08
CA LYS A 45 0.60 -8.91 7.32
C LYS A 45 1.17 -8.67 8.71
N CYS A 46 1.72 -9.73 9.29
CA CYS A 46 2.40 -9.77 10.57
C CYS A 46 3.85 -10.22 10.36
N ARG A 47 4.80 -9.56 11.03
CA ARG A 47 6.25 -9.85 10.93
C ARG A 47 6.74 -10.58 12.15
N LEU A 48 7.65 -11.53 11.96
CA LEU A 48 8.27 -12.27 13.06
C LEU A 48 9.18 -11.34 13.88
N VAL A 49 8.99 -11.34 15.19
CA VAL A 49 9.81 -10.61 16.18
C VAL A 49 10.81 -11.54 16.82
N LYS A 50 10.33 -12.71 17.29
CA LYS A 50 11.12 -13.65 18.06
C LYS A 50 10.67 -15.08 17.81
N GLN A 51 11.63 -15.99 17.73
CA GLN A 51 11.41 -17.42 17.76
C GLN A 51 12.03 -17.97 19.03
N THR A 52 11.25 -18.73 19.80
CA THR A 52 11.70 -19.40 21.02
C THR A 52 11.52 -20.91 20.85
N ILE A 53 12.60 -21.67 21.00
CA ILE A 53 12.57 -23.13 20.92
C ILE A 53 12.41 -23.65 22.35
N ILE A 54 11.32 -24.37 22.60
CA ILE A 54 10.99 -25.02 23.87
C ILE A 54 11.12 -26.54 23.65
N PRO A 55 11.46 -27.34 24.67
CA PRO A 55 11.47 -28.79 24.53
C PRO A 55 10.11 -29.30 24.01
N GLY A 56 10.09 -29.80 22.78
CA GLY A 56 8.88 -30.31 22.13
C GLY A 56 8.07 -29.31 21.30
N ASP A 57 8.40 -28.00 21.31
CA ASP A 57 7.63 -26.99 20.56
C ASP A 57 8.46 -25.76 20.14
N VAL A 58 7.97 -25.01 19.16
CA VAL A 58 8.53 -23.75 18.69
C VAL A 58 7.47 -22.66 18.79
N VAL A 59 7.78 -21.62 19.56
CA VAL A 59 6.91 -20.46 19.77
C VAL A 59 7.39 -19.30 18.90
N CYS A 60 6.50 -18.81 18.05
CA CYS A 60 6.73 -17.67 17.17
C CYS A 60 5.96 -16.44 17.67
N GLU A 61 6.67 -15.36 17.98
CA GLU A 61 6.08 -14.06 18.29
C GLU A 61 6.02 -13.18 17.04
N TYR A 62 4.82 -12.76 16.66
CA TYR A 62 4.58 -11.90 15.51
C TYR A 62 4.04 -10.52 15.93
N GLN A 63 4.56 -9.47 15.30
CA GLN A 63 4.09 -8.10 15.45
C GLN A 63 3.22 -7.71 14.25
N SER A 64 2.05 -7.14 14.57
CA SER A 64 1.15 -6.56 13.58
C SER A 64 1.68 -5.23 13.07
N GLN A 65 1.37 -4.87 11.83
CA GLN A 65 1.65 -3.53 11.29
C GLN A 65 0.87 -2.43 12.04
N ASP A 66 -0.23 -2.80 12.70
CA ASP A 66 -1.04 -1.88 13.49
C ASP A 66 -0.38 -1.59 14.85
N ARG A 67 -0.07 -0.31 15.11
CA ARG A 67 0.62 0.13 16.34
C ARG A 67 -0.11 -0.17 17.65
N ASN A 68 -1.43 -0.40 17.59
CA ASN A 68 -2.26 -0.63 18.77
C ASN A 68 -2.48 -2.12 19.08
N GLU A 69 -2.03 -3.04 18.21
CA GLU A 69 -2.16 -4.47 18.45
C GLU A 69 -0.96 -5.02 19.24
N LYS A 70 -1.25 -5.81 20.28
CA LYS A 70 -0.23 -6.57 21.00
C LYS A 70 0.35 -7.66 20.11
N ASN A 71 1.60 -8.04 20.37
CA ASN A 71 2.26 -9.15 19.69
C ASN A 71 1.46 -10.45 19.90
N LYS A 72 1.35 -11.25 18.84
CA LYS A 72 0.63 -12.52 18.82
C LYS A 72 1.63 -13.67 18.88
N GLN A 73 1.37 -14.64 19.76
CA GLN A 73 2.17 -15.87 19.88
C GLN A 73 1.49 -17.01 19.13
N ILE A 74 2.27 -17.77 18.36
CA ILE A 74 1.82 -18.95 17.62
C ILE A 74 2.71 -20.13 18.01
N TYR A 75 2.07 -21.26 18.30
CA TYR A 75 2.71 -22.53 18.63
C TYR A 75 2.66 -23.42 17.38
N LEU A 76 3.82 -23.94 16.96
CA LEU A 76 3.92 -24.78 15.75
C LEU A 76 3.65 -26.26 16.03
N GLY A 77 3.78 -26.71 17.29
CA GLY A 77 3.54 -28.09 17.71
C GLY A 77 4.56 -29.10 17.18
N ALA A 78 5.70 -28.64 16.63
CA ALA A 78 6.74 -29.50 16.06
C ALA A 78 8.15 -28.94 16.36
N PRO A 79 9.03 -29.70 17.04
CA PRO A 79 10.31 -29.20 17.55
C PRO A 79 11.37 -28.88 16.48
N ASN A 80 11.11 -29.10 15.19
CA ASN A 80 12.06 -28.86 14.09
C ASN A 80 11.53 -27.91 13.00
N GLN A 81 10.44 -27.18 13.25
CA GLN A 81 9.93 -26.18 12.31
C GLN A 81 10.46 -24.77 12.64
N PHE A 82 10.74 -24.00 11.59
CA PHE A 82 11.12 -22.60 11.70
C PHE A 82 9.93 -21.68 11.47
N CYS A 83 9.90 -20.56 12.18
CA CYS A 83 8.89 -19.54 11.97
C CYS A 83 9.08 -18.86 10.61
N LEU A 84 7.97 -18.63 9.90
CA LEU A 84 8.00 -17.82 8.68
C LEU A 84 8.29 -16.35 9.04
N ARG A 85 9.03 -15.63 8.19
CA ARG A 85 9.36 -14.21 8.44
C ARG A 85 8.14 -13.29 8.38
N GLU A 86 7.21 -13.59 7.47
CA GLU A 86 5.95 -12.88 7.32
C GLU A 86 4.81 -13.89 7.23
N ILE A 87 3.71 -13.60 7.92
CA ILE A 87 2.47 -14.36 7.85
C ILE A 87 1.28 -13.42 7.70
N THR A 88 0.14 -13.94 7.24
CA THR A 88 -1.14 -13.25 7.42
C THR A 88 -1.43 -13.17 8.91
N CYS A 89 -1.73 -11.96 9.41
CA CYS A 89 -2.03 -11.77 10.81
C CYS A 89 -3.23 -12.66 11.21
N PRO A 90 -3.09 -13.55 12.21
CA PRO A 90 -4.22 -14.36 12.64
C PRO A 90 -5.31 -13.43 13.18
N LYS A 91 -6.55 -13.68 12.73
CA LYS A 91 -7.73 -13.01 13.27
C LYS A 91 -7.92 -13.51 14.70
N LYS A 92 -8.17 -12.58 15.61
CA LYS A 92 -8.47 -12.88 17.00
C LYS A 92 -9.84 -13.52 17.13
#